data_AF-K9SDC1-F1
#
_entry.id   AF-K9SDC1-F1
#
_cell.length_a   1.000
_cell.length_b   1.000
_cell.length_c   1.000
_cell.angle_alpha   90.00
_cell.angle_beta   90.00
_cell.angle_gamma   90.00
#
_symmetry.space_group_name_H-M   'P 1'
#
loop_
_entity.id
_entity.type
_entity.pdbx_description
1 polymer ?
#
loop_
_entity_poly.entity_id
_entity_poly.type
_entity_poly.pdbx_seq_one_letter_code
_entity_poly.pdbx_strand_id
1 'polypeptide(L)'
;MLTGTFIPPELAIAPSPAAMVNGLQLRTVLVDHQSSFELWYPTQDLLAVNEASLLMSDFARLETIAKRLTWLMGATCFVAGQQISLHSTDSWGQVQTLLANQACRPNAMIWEYQGQTIRPVYENQRHLGWMMQSPCWKISLMRIEGGLGRSQIEVLPVTVQIGVEQSVVRRFRGTRTAGLGEGDRGWLAQGQAWMGNVRRFKKQAQNS
;
A
#
# COMPACT_ATOMS: atom_id res chain seq x y z
N MET A 1 22.25 7.22 26.56
CA MET A 1 22.20 7.11 25.09
C MET A 1 21.65 5.74 24.72
N LEU A 2 20.39 5.69 24.32
CA LEU A 2 19.76 4.53 23.68
C LEU A 2 18.73 5.08 22.69
N THR A 3 19.20 5.65 21.58
CA THR A 3 18.35 5.88 20.41
C THR A 3 18.21 4.55 19.69
N GLY A 4 17.32 3.69 20.18
CA GLY A 4 16.96 2.47 19.47
C GLY A 4 16.17 2.85 18.22
N THR A 5 16.61 2.39 17.05
CA THR A 5 15.83 2.50 15.81
C THR A 5 14.58 1.64 15.91
N PHE A 6 13.48 2.06 15.31
CA PHE A 6 12.22 1.31 15.37
C PHE A 6 12.35 -0.05 14.66
N ILE A 7 13.10 -0.06 13.55
CA ILE A 7 13.59 -1.28 12.91
C ILE A 7 14.98 -1.60 13.46
N PRO A 8 15.14 -2.73 14.19
CA PRO A 8 16.44 -3.16 14.68
C PRO A 8 17.42 -3.43 13.52
N PRO A 9 18.73 -3.20 13.69
CA PRO A 9 19.73 -3.43 12.65
C PRO A 9 19.69 -4.84 12.04
N GLU A 10 19.42 -5.86 12.85
CA GLU A 10 19.31 -7.26 12.42
C GLU A 10 18.13 -7.52 11.48
N LEU A 11 17.11 -6.66 11.51
CA LEU A 11 15.98 -6.72 10.58
C LEU A 11 16.15 -5.73 9.42
N ALA A 12 17.05 -4.74 9.52
CA ALA A 12 17.16 -3.68 8.53
C ALA A 12 17.81 -4.15 7.21
N ILE A 13 18.70 -5.14 7.25
CA ILE A 13 19.47 -5.59 6.08
C ILE A 13 18.84 -6.82 5.45
N ALA A 14 18.74 -6.84 4.12
CA ALA A 14 18.22 -7.99 3.40
C ALA A 14 19.28 -9.11 3.34
N PRO A 15 18.87 -10.39 3.28
CA PRO A 15 19.81 -11.49 3.12
C PRO A 15 20.62 -11.31 1.84
N SER A 16 21.92 -11.59 1.93
CA SER A 16 22.80 -11.57 0.77
C SER A 16 22.49 -12.75 -0.15
N PRO A 17 22.44 -12.53 -1.47
CA PRO A 17 22.17 -13.62 -2.40
C PRO A 17 23.38 -14.56 -2.48
N ALA A 18 23.13 -15.86 -2.54
CA ALA A 18 24.20 -16.87 -2.68
C ALA A 18 24.84 -16.88 -4.09
N ALA A 19 24.16 -16.29 -5.07
CA ALA A 19 24.59 -16.21 -6.47
C ALA A 19 24.03 -14.93 -7.10
N MET A 20 24.38 -14.64 -8.35
CA MET A 20 23.85 -13.48 -9.07
C MET A 20 22.31 -13.55 -9.18
N VAL A 21 21.64 -12.43 -8.93
CA VAL A 21 20.18 -12.27 -8.99
C VAL A 21 19.84 -11.17 -9.99
N ASN A 22 19.32 -11.54 -11.16
CA ASN A 22 19.01 -10.62 -12.26
C ASN A 22 17.53 -10.22 -12.30
N GLY A 23 16.66 -11.10 -11.82
CA GLY A 23 15.22 -10.90 -11.71
C GLY A 23 14.78 -10.20 -10.42
N LEU A 24 15.72 -9.77 -9.58
CA LEU A 24 15.45 -9.10 -8.31
C LEU A 24 16.19 -7.76 -8.26
N GLN A 25 15.54 -6.78 -7.65
CA GLN A 25 16.12 -5.48 -7.34
C GLN A 25 16.10 -5.27 -5.83
N LEU A 26 17.24 -4.94 -5.24
CA LEU A 26 17.30 -4.53 -3.84
C LEU A 26 16.71 -3.12 -3.71
N ARG A 27 15.77 -2.94 -2.79
CA ARG A 27 15.13 -1.65 -2.50
C ARG A 27 15.18 -1.35 -1.02
N THR A 28 15.36 -0.07 -0.69
CA THR A 28 15.22 0.43 0.68
C THR A 28 13.82 0.96 0.89
N VAL A 29 13.12 0.43 1.89
CA VAL A 29 11.82 0.92 2.35
C VAL A 29 12.03 1.78 3.58
N LEU A 30 11.68 3.05 3.45
CA LEU A 30 11.67 4.00 4.56
C LEU A 30 10.46 3.71 5.45
N VAL A 31 10.69 3.69 6.77
CA VAL A 31 9.64 3.63 7.80
C VAL A 31 9.43 5.02 8.39
N ASP A 32 10.52 5.68 8.74
CA ASP A 32 10.56 7.08 9.16
C ASP A 32 11.89 7.73 8.74
N HIS A 33 12.25 8.86 9.34
CA HIS A 33 13.48 9.59 9.06
C HIS A 33 14.76 8.95 9.64
N GLN A 34 14.64 7.94 10.50
CA GLN A 34 15.75 7.26 11.20
C GLN A 34 15.75 5.74 10.99
N SER A 35 14.67 5.17 10.44
CA SER A 35 14.44 3.75 10.33
C SER A 35 14.06 3.38 8.89
N SER A 36 14.74 2.39 8.36
CA SER A 36 14.45 1.79 7.07
C SER A 36 14.83 0.32 7.08
N PHE A 37 14.39 -0.43 6.07
CA PHE A 37 14.85 -1.78 5.84
C PHE A 37 14.98 -2.06 4.35
N GLU A 38 15.85 -2.99 4.01
CA GLU A 38 16.03 -3.48 2.65
C GLU A 38 15.08 -4.65 2.37
N LEU A 39 14.64 -4.75 1.12
CA LEU A 39 13.91 -5.89 0.61
C LEU A 39 14.27 -6.15 -0.86
N TRP A 40 14.23 -7.42 -1.24
CA TRP A 40 14.33 -7.84 -2.63
C TRP A 40 12.96 -7.74 -3.30
N TYR A 41 12.90 -7.00 -4.41
CA TYR A 41 11.68 -6.78 -5.18
C TYR A 41 11.79 -7.50 -6.54
N PRO A 42 10.84 -8.37 -6.92
CA PRO A 42 10.87 -9.05 -8.20
C PRO A 42 10.61 -8.07 -9.35
N THR A 43 11.43 -8.14 -10.40
CA THR A 43 11.28 -7.34 -11.62
C THR A 43 10.61 -8.10 -12.76
N GLN A 44 10.36 -9.39 -12.56
CA GLN A 44 9.76 -10.32 -13.51
C GLN A 44 8.92 -11.38 -12.76
N ASP A 45 7.93 -11.96 -13.44
CA ASP A 45 7.03 -12.96 -12.85
C ASP A 45 7.64 -14.37 -12.76
N LEU A 46 8.70 -14.62 -13.54
CA LEU A 46 9.43 -15.88 -13.57
C LEU A 46 10.81 -15.69 -12.96
N LEU A 47 11.06 -16.34 -11.83
CA LEU A 47 12.32 -16.25 -11.10
C LEU A 47 13.19 -17.48 -11.33
N ALA A 48 14.51 -17.28 -11.29
CA ALA A 48 15.43 -18.39 -11.11
C ALA A 48 15.24 -19.03 -9.73
N VAL A 49 15.63 -20.30 -9.57
CA VAL A 49 15.45 -21.03 -8.31
C VAL A 49 16.13 -20.33 -7.13
N ASN A 50 17.35 -19.81 -7.33
CA ASN A 50 18.08 -19.07 -6.30
C ASN A 50 17.40 -17.75 -5.90
N GLU A 51 16.78 -17.06 -6.84
CA GLU A 51 16.02 -15.83 -6.59
C GLU A 51 14.74 -16.11 -5.80
N ALA A 52 14.01 -17.15 -6.20
CA ALA A 52 12.84 -17.64 -5.49
C ALA A 52 13.18 -18.06 -4.05
N SER A 53 14.25 -18.85 -3.87
CA SER A 53 14.72 -19.25 -2.55
C SER A 53 15.11 -18.05 -1.68
N LEU A 54 15.72 -17.02 -2.27
CA LEU A 54 16.07 -15.80 -1.55
C LEU A 54 14.81 -15.10 -0.99
N LEU A 55 13.81 -14.85 -1.84
CA LEU A 55 12.53 -14.25 -1.41
C LEU A 55 11.81 -15.09 -0.35
N MET A 56 11.80 -16.40 -0.51
CA MET A 56 11.18 -17.32 0.45
C MET A 56 11.90 -17.35 1.80
N SER A 57 13.23 -17.32 1.78
CA SER A 57 14.04 -17.32 3.00
C SER A 57 13.92 -16.02 3.79
N ASP A 58 13.69 -14.90 3.09
CA ASP A 58 13.56 -13.57 3.70
C ASP A 58 12.17 -13.31 4.33
N PHE A 59 11.18 -14.15 4.00
CA PHE A 59 9.80 -13.96 4.39
C PHE A 59 9.60 -13.81 5.91
N ALA A 60 10.30 -14.58 6.73
CA ALA A 60 10.19 -14.53 8.19
C ALA A 60 10.71 -13.20 8.79
N ARG A 61 11.76 -12.61 8.19
CA ARG A 61 12.28 -11.29 8.59
C ARG A 61 11.25 -10.21 8.26
N LEU A 62 10.73 -10.23 7.03
CA LEU A 62 9.71 -9.28 6.58
C LEU A 62 8.40 -9.39 7.39
N GLU A 63 8.00 -10.60 7.76
CA GLU A 63 6.86 -10.83 8.64
C GLU A 63 7.06 -10.24 10.04
N THR A 64 8.27 -10.36 10.58
CA THR A 64 8.62 -9.73 11.87
C THR A 64 8.53 -8.21 11.81
N ILE A 65 8.98 -7.61 10.72
CA ILE A 65 8.83 -6.16 10.46
C ILE A 65 7.35 -5.78 10.33
N ALA A 66 6.58 -6.54 9.55
CA ALA A 66 5.14 -6.33 9.38
C ALA A 66 4.39 -6.38 10.72
N LYS A 67 4.74 -7.34 11.58
CA LYS A 67 4.18 -7.46 12.93
C LYS A 67 4.45 -6.24 13.79
N ARG A 68 5.70 -5.74 13.80
CA ARG A 68 6.06 -4.52 14.55
C ARG A 68 5.29 -3.31 14.06
N LEU A 69 5.24 -3.10 12.74
CA LEU A 69 4.56 -1.96 12.15
C LEU A 69 3.03 -2.02 12.33
N THR A 70 2.45 -3.22 12.26
CA THR A 70 1.03 -3.44 12.54
C THR A 70 0.69 -3.10 13.99
N TRP A 71 1.51 -3.53 14.94
CA TRP A 71 1.31 -3.19 16.36
C TRP A 71 1.35 -1.67 16.61
N LEU A 72 2.21 -0.94 15.91
CA LEU A 72 2.34 0.51 16.10
C LEU A 72 1.25 1.31 15.37
N MET A 73 0.98 0.99 14.10
CA MET A 73 0.21 1.85 13.19
C MET A 73 -1.18 1.29 12.85
N GLY A 74 -1.43 0.03 13.17
CA GLY A 74 -2.59 -0.70 12.68
C GLY A 74 -2.42 -1.19 11.24
N ALA A 75 -3.20 -2.21 10.90
CA ALA A 75 -3.27 -2.78 9.56
C ALA A 75 -4.72 -2.98 9.13
N THR A 76 -5.01 -2.71 7.86
CA THR A 76 -6.28 -2.99 7.21
C THR A 76 -6.09 -4.06 6.15
N CYS A 77 -6.94 -5.09 6.16
CA CYS A 77 -6.86 -6.18 5.18
C CYS A 77 -7.90 -6.02 4.07
N PHE A 78 -7.48 -6.35 2.86
CA PHE A 78 -8.33 -6.34 1.67
C PHE A 78 -8.27 -7.71 0.98
N VAL A 79 -9.41 -8.24 0.54
CA VAL A 79 -9.52 -9.41 -0.34
C VAL A 79 -10.06 -8.93 -1.68
N ALA A 80 -9.36 -9.22 -2.77
CA ALA A 80 -9.71 -8.81 -4.12
C ALA A 80 -10.04 -7.30 -4.23
N GLY A 81 -9.30 -6.47 -3.46
CA GLY A 81 -9.48 -5.02 -3.41
C GLY A 81 -10.63 -4.52 -2.51
N GLN A 82 -11.40 -5.43 -1.89
CA GLN A 82 -12.45 -5.07 -0.94
C GLN A 82 -11.95 -5.17 0.50
N GLN A 83 -12.18 -4.12 1.27
CA GLN A 83 -11.85 -4.07 2.69
C GLN A 83 -12.73 -5.06 3.46
N ILE A 84 -12.12 -5.89 4.32
CA ILE A 84 -12.81 -7.00 4.99
C ILE A 84 -13.33 -6.59 6.36
N SER A 85 -12.64 -5.67 7.04
CA SER A 85 -13.00 -5.16 8.37
C SER A 85 -13.20 -3.65 8.32
N LEU A 86 -14.21 -3.14 9.04
CA LEU A 86 -14.44 -1.70 9.18
C LEU A 86 -13.35 -0.99 10.00
N HIS A 87 -12.57 -1.75 10.78
CA HIS A 87 -11.53 -1.25 11.67
C HIS A 87 -10.20 -1.92 11.39
N SER A 88 -9.11 -1.16 11.58
CA SER A 88 -7.76 -1.69 11.59
C SER A 88 -7.54 -2.67 12.74
N THR A 89 -6.63 -3.61 12.53
CA THR A 89 -6.11 -4.51 13.56
C THR A 89 -4.71 -4.07 13.98
N ASP A 90 -4.42 -4.14 15.28
CA ASP A 90 -3.08 -3.97 15.86
C ASP A 90 -2.31 -5.31 15.97
N SER A 91 -2.94 -6.41 15.57
CA SER A 91 -2.40 -7.76 15.69
C SER A 91 -2.20 -8.41 14.33
N TRP A 92 -0.93 -8.67 14.00
CA TRP A 92 -0.57 -9.48 12.83
C TRP A 92 -1.11 -10.91 12.90
N GLY A 93 -1.34 -11.44 14.10
CA GLY A 93 -1.99 -12.75 14.28
C GLY A 93 -3.41 -12.79 13.71
N GLN A 94 -4.13 -11.67 13.71
CA GLN A 94 -5.44 -11.57 13.06
C GLN A 94 -5.30 -11.60 11.53
N VAL A 95 -4.26 -10.97 10.98
CA VAL A 95 -3.92 -11.04 9.54
C VAL A 95 -3.61 -12.50 9.15
N GLN A 96 -2.81 -13.21 9.96
CA GLN A 96 -2.51 -14.63 9.73
C GLN A 96 -3.76 -15.51 9.79
N THR A 97 -4.65 -15.26 10.75
CA THR A 97 -5.95 -15.96 10.85
C THR A 97 -6.81 -15.73 9.61
N LEU A 98 -6.87 -14.50 9.12
CA LEU A 98 -7.56 -14.17 7.89
C LEU A 98 -6.99 -14.93 6.69
N LEU A 99 -5.66 -14.96 6.55
CA LEU A 99 -5.00 -15.70 5.46
C LEU A 99 -5.33 -17.19 5.51
N ALA A 100 -5.31 -17.79 6.70
CA ALA A 100 -5.70 -19.17 6.89
C ALA A 100 -7.17 -19.42 6.47
N ASN A 101 -8.09 -18.54 6.84
CA ASN A 101 -9.50 -18.62 6.45
C ASN A 101 -9.72 -18.50 4.94
N GLN A 102 -8.82 -17.79 4.23
CA GLN A 102 -8.83 -17.66 2.77
C GLN A 102 -8.01 -18.75 2.05
N ALA A 103 -7.59 -19.80 2.76
CA ALA A 103 -6.68 -20.83 2.25
C ALA A 103 -5.40 -20.26 1.58
N CYS A 104 -4.99 -19.07 2.03
CA CYS A 104 -3.83 -18.36 1.53
C CYS A 104 -2.60 -18.75 2.36
N ARG A 105 -1.61 -19.35 1.69
CA ARG A 105 -0.30 -19.68 2.28
C ARG A 105 0.79 -18.88 1.57
N PRO A 106 1.01 -17.61 1.94
CA PRO A 106 2.12 -16.84 1.40
C PRO A 106 3.45 -17.40 1.88
N ASN A 107 4.45 -17.31 1.02
CA ASN A 107 5.83 -17.61 1.34
C ASN A 107 6.78 -16.50 0.85
N ALA A 108 6.24 -15.40 0.32
CA ALA A 108 6.97 -14.20 -0.02
C ALA A 108 6.04 -12.98 0.12
N MET A 109 6.61 -11.78 0.23
CA MET A 109 5.85 -10.55 0.26
C MET A 109 6.65 -9.38 -0.32
N ILE A 110 5.96 -8.41 -0.89
CA ILE A 110 6.53 -7.15 -1.37
C ILE A 110 5.81 -5.96 -0.75
N TRP A 111 6.52 -4.84 -0.69
CA TRP A 111 6.06 -3.63 -0.04
C TRP A 111 6.08 -2.46 -1.02
N GLU A 112 5.01 -1.67 -1.00
CA GLU A 112 4.84 -0.47 -1.81
C GLU A 112 4.37 0.67 -0.93
N TYR A 113 5.10 1.78 -0.94
CA TYR A 113 4.66 2.99 -0.26
C TYR A 113 3.56 3.66 -1.09
N GLN A 114 2.39 3.81 -0.50
CA GLN A 114 1.29 4.59 -1.04
C GLN A 114 1.31 5.95 -0.34
N GLY A 115 1.68 6.98 -1.10
CA GLY A 115 1.65 8.35 -0.60
C GLY A 115 0.22 8.82 -0.29
N GLN A 116 0.13 9.98 0.36
CA GLN A 116 -1.15 10.62 0.60
C GLN A 116 -1.88 10.86 -0.72
N THR A 117 -3.16 10.47 -0.79
CA THR A 117 -3.99 10.72 -1.97
C THR A 117 -5.27 11.44 -1.57
N ILE A 118 -5.79 12.27 -2.49
CA ILE A 118 -7.09 12.94 -2.37
C ILE A 118 -7.95 12.44 -3.52
N ARG A 119 -9.07 11.80 -3.21
CA ARG A 119 -9.98 11.24 -4.21
C ARG A 119 -11.42 11.68 -3.99
N PRO A 120 -12.21 11.87 -5.06
CA PRO A 120 -13.63 12.13 -4.95
C PRO A 120 -14.37 10.89 -4.42
N VAL A 121 -15.41 11.12 -3.62
CA VAL A 121 -16.34 10.09 -3.12
C VAL A 121 -17.61 10.18 -3.93
N TYR A 122 -18.03 9.06 -4.52
CA TYR A 122 -19.27 8.95 -5.28
C TYR A 122 -20.24 7.97 -4.63
N GLU A 123 -21.53 8.26 -4.71
CA GLU A 123 -22.62 7.31 -4.41
C GLU A 123 -23.65 7.45 -5.53
N ASN A 124 -24.02 6.34 -6.18
CA ASN A 124 -24.92 6.33 -7.33
C ASN A 124 -24.54 7.37 -8.41
N GLN A 125 -23.24 7.45 -8.75
CA GLN A 125 -22.63 8.42 -9.68
C GLN A 125 -22.72 9.90 -9.24
N ARG A 126 -23.28 10.21 -8.06
CA ARG A 126 -23.32 11.56 -7.50
C ARG A 126 -22.05 11.84 -6.72
N HIS A 127 -21.38 12.94 -7.03
CA HIS A 127 -20.23 13.41 -6.27
C HIS A 127 -20.69 13.89 -4.88
N LEU A 128 -20.26 13.18 -3.83
CA LEU A 128 -20.63 13.46 -2.44
C LEU A 128 -19.60 14.30 -1.70
N GLY A 129 -18.35 14.36 -2.17
CA GLY A 129 -17.28 15.09 -1.51
C GLY A 129 -15.90 14.50 -1.78
N TRP A 130 -14.95 14.85 -0.94
CA TRP A 130 -13.56 14.42 -1.06
C TRP A 130 -13.15 13.54 0.12
N MET A 131 -12.32 12.55 -0.15
CA MET A 131 -11.66 11.71 0.83
C MET A 131 -10.16 11.91 0.69
N MET A 132 -9.52 12.31 1.79
CA MET A 132 -8.07 12.24 1.93
C MET A 132 -7.72 10.89 2.56
N GLN A 133 -6.91 10.10 1.86
CA GLN A 133 -6.35 8.85 2.40
C GLN A 133 -4.96 9.14 2.93
N SER A 134 -4.72 8.75 4.19
CA SER A 134 -3.39 8.82 4.81
C SER A 134 -2.38 7.95 4.04
N PRO A 135 -1.09 8.32 4.07
CA PRO A 135 -0.05 7.46 3.54
C PRO A 135 -0.02 6.12 4.27
N CYS A 136 0.27 5.04 3.54
CA CYS A 136 0.39 3.70 4.08
C CYS A 136 1.40 2.86 3.28
N TRP A 137 1.85 1.75 3.86
CA TRP A 137 2.54 0.71 3.12
C TRP A 137 1.54 -0.35 2.72
N LYS A 138 1.42 -0.59 1.41
CA LYS A 138 0.70 -1.74 0.87
C LYS A 138 1.65 -2.92 0.80
N ILE A 139 1.25 -4.03 1.41
CA ILE A 139 1.92 -5.32 1.36
C ILE A 139 1.11 -6.22 0.44
N SER A 140 1.74 -6.69 -0.64
CA SER A 140 1.19 -7.73 -1.49
C SER A 140 1.83 -9.06 -1.09
N LEU A 141 0.97 -10.01 -0.74
CA LEU A 141 1.38 -11.35 -0.33
C LEU A 141 1.49 -12.23 -1.55
N MET A 142 2.53 -13.06 -1.61
CA MET A 142 2.81 -13.89 -2.77
C MET A 142 3.02 -15.33 -2.36
N ARG A 143 2.67 -16.23 -3.28
CA ARG A 143 3.05 -17.63 -3.25
C ARG A 143 4.00 -17.88 -4.41
N ILE A 144 5.18 -18.40 -4.09
CA ILE A 144 6.16 -18.84 -5.04
C ILE A 144 6.10 -20.36 -5.08
N GLU A 145 5.76 -20.91 -6.24
CA GLU A 145 5.73 -22.35 -6.46
C GLU A 145 6.99 -22.76 -7.24
N GLY A 146 7.71 -23.75 -6.71
CA GLY A 146 8.94 -24.25 -7.32
C GLY A 146 8.64 -25.15 -8.52
N GLY A 147 9.22 -24.81 -9.68
CA GLY A 147 9.21 -25.64 -10.88
C GLY A 147 10.61 -26.16 -11.25
N LEU A 148 10.69 -27.04 -12.25
CA LEU A 148 11.96 -27.50 -12.81
C LEU A 148 12.64 -26.32 -13.54
N GLY A 149 13.61 -25.70 -12.86
CA GLY A 149 14.49 -24.66 -13.41
C GLY A 149 14.00 -23.22 -13.26
N ARG A 150 12.70 -22.98 -13.10
CA ARG A 150 12.11 -21.65 -12.81
C ARG A 150 10.97 -21.77 -11.80
N SER A 151 10.77 -20.71 -11.05
CA SER A 151 9.66 -20.57 -10.10
C SER A 151 8.71 -19.47 -10.57
N GLN A 152 7.41 -19.73 -10.43
CA GLN A 152 6.37 -18.77 -10.79
C GLN A 152 5.90 -18.03 -9.54
N ILE A 153 5.70 -16.72 -9.68
CA ILE A 153 5.09 -15.88 -8.65
C ILE A 153 3.58 -15.83 -8.87
N GLU A 154 2.81 -16.18 -7.83
CA GLU A 154 1.38 -15.94 -7.72
C GLU A 154 1.15 -14.84 -6.69
N VAL A 155 0.58 -13.70 -7.10
CA VAL A 155 0.11 -12.67 -6.15
C VAL A 155 -1.23 -13.11 -5.58
N LEU A 156 -1.28 -13.26 -4.25
CA LEU A 156 -2.49 -13.69 -3.56
C LEU A 156 -3.54 -12.57 -3.56
N PRO A 157 -4.84 -12.92 -3.49
CA PRO A 157 -5.93 -11.93 -3.50
C PRO A 157 -5.98 -11.08 -2.22
N VAL A 158 -5.17 -11.41 -1.21
CA VAL A 158 -5.10 -10.69 0.06
C VAL A 158 -3.98 -9.67 0.02
N THR A 159 -4.31 -8.40 0.27
CA THR A 159 -3.34 -7.33 0.49
C THR A 159 -3.54 -6.71 1.85
N VAL A 160 -2.46 -6.28 2.48
CA VAL A 160 -2.48 -5.61 3.78
C VAL A 160 -2.01 -4.19 3.61
N GLN A 161 -2.73 -3.22 4.17
CA GLN A 161 -2.26 -1.84 4.26
C GLN A 161 -1.90 -1.53 5.71
N ILE A 162 -0.66 -1.18 5.97
CA ILE A 162 -0.20 -0.74 7.30
C ILE A 162 -0.05 0.78 7.28
N GLY A 163 -0.73 1.47 8.18
CA GLY A 163 -0.69 2.92 8.27
C GLY A 163 -1.75 3.46 9.22
N VAL A 164 -1.51 4.67 9.73
CA VAL A 164 -2.38 5.28 10.74
C VAL A 164 -3.76 5.58 10.13
N GLU A 165 -4.82 5.07 10.76
CA GLU A 165 -6.21 5.30 10.37
C GLU A 165 -6.64 6.77 10.58
N GLN A 166 -6.28 7.64 9.64
CA GLN A 166 -6.76 9.03 9.60
C GLN A 166 -7.27 9.41 8.20
N SER A 167 -8.18 8.60 7.65
CA SER A 167 -8.87 9.01 6.42
C SER A 167 -9.91 10.08 6.75
N VAL A 168 -9.74 11.29 6.19
CA VAL A 168 -10.66 12.41 6.40
C VAL A 168 -11.63 12.48 5.22
N VAL A 169 -12.92 12.29 5.50
CA VAL A 169 -13.99 12.46 4.50
C VAL A 169 -14.71 13.78 4.73
N ARG A 170 -14.68 14.67 3.74
CA ARG A 170 -15.45 15.91 3.72
C ARG A 170 -16.55 15.77 2.68
N ARG A 171 -17.77 15.50 3.15
CA ARG A 171 -18.97 15.50 2.30
C ARG A 171 -19.47 16.92 2.08
N PHE A 172 -19.94 17.23 0.88
CA PHE A 172 -20.72 18.44 0.66
C PHE A 172 -21.98 18.34 1.52
N ARG A 173 -22.12 19.21 2.52
CA ARG A 173 -23.41 19.36 3.20
C ARG A 173 -24.39 19.87 2.16
N GLY A 174 -25.45 19.12 1.90
CA GLY A 174 -26.55 19.61 1.09
C GLY A 174 -27.05 20.90 1.71
N THR A 175 -26.77 22.03 1.06
CA THR A 175 -27.39 23.30 1.40
C THR A 175 -28.87 23.17 1.07
N ARG A 176 -29.70 22.88 2.08
CA ARG A 176 -31.06 23.42 2.06
C ARG A 176 -30.89 24.93 1.94
N THR A 177 -31.38 25.46 0.84
CA THR A 177 -31.58 26.88 0.55
C THR A 177 -31.84 27.73 1.80
N ALA A 178 -30.81 28.41 2.29
CA ALA A 178 -30.90 29.66 3.06
C ALA A 178 -29.47 30.20 3.28
N GLY A 179 -29.14 31.32 2.63
CA GLY A 179 -27.95 32.13 2.94
C GLY A 179 -26.60 31.52 2.53
N LEU A 180 -26.19 31.74 1.28
CA LEU A 180 -24.80 31.50 0.88
C LEU A 180 -23.89 32.53 1.55
N GLY A 181 -23.08 32.09 2.52
CA GLY A 181 -21.90 32.85 2.96
C GLY A 181 -20.89 32.93 1.83
N GLU A 182 -20.32 34.13 1.61
CA GLU A 182 -19.46 34.47 0.48
C GLU A 182 -18.19 33.59 0.34
N GLY A 183 -17.77 32.91 1.41
CA GLY A 183 -16.59 32.03 1.41
C GLY A 183 -16.74 30.76 0.56
N ASP A 184 -17.93 30.14 0.52
CA ASP A 184 -18.14 28.85 -0.18
C ASP A 184 -18.41 29.01 -1.69
N ARG A 185 -18.86 30.20 -2.13
CA ARG A 185 -19.05 30.51 -3.55
C ARG A 185 -17.71 30.62 -4.30
N GLY A 186 -16.66 31.10 -3.63
CA GLY A 186 -15.33 31.27 -4.22
C GLY A 186 -14.67 29.94 -4.62
N TRP A 187 -14.76 28.92 -3.75
CA TRP A 187 -14.12 27.61 -4.00
C TRP A 187 -14.80 26.80 -5.10
N LEU A 188 -16.12 26.85 -5.20
CA LEU A 188 -16.87 26.17 -6.26
C LEU A 188 -16.64 26.84 -7.63
N ALA A 189 -16.55 28.17 -7.68
CA ALA A 189 -16.25 28.91 -8.90
C ALA A 189 -14.80 28.66 -9.38
N GLN A 190 -13.83 28.65 -8.46
CA GLN A 190 -12.42 28.34 -8.80
C GLN A 190 -12.23 26.88 -9.22
N GLY A 191 -12.91 25.92 -8.56
CA GLY A 191 -12.85 24.51 -8.93
C GLY A 191 -13.42 24.21 -10.33
N GLN A 192 -14.53 24.88 -10.70
CA GLN A 192 -15.10 24.76 -12.05
C GLN A 192 -14.24 25.43 -13.12
N ALA A 193 -13.63 26.59 -12.81
CA ALA A 193 -12.68 27.24 -13.70
C ALA A 193 -11.42 26.40 -13.93
N TRP A 194 -10.89 25.77 -12.87
CA TRP A 194 -9.72 24.89 -12.96
C TRP A 194 -10.01 23.63 -13.78
N MET A 195 -11.15 22.97 -13.56
CA MET A 195 -11.59 21.82 -14.36
C MET A 195 -11.85 22.17 -15.83
N GLY A 196 -12.34 23.39 -16.10
CA GLY A 196 -12.49 23.92 -17.46
C GLY A 196 -11.14 24.07 -18.17
N ASN A 197 -10.13 24.59 -17.46
CA ASN A 197 -8.77 24.73 -18.00
C ASN A 197 -8.08 23.38 -18.23
N VAL A 198 -8.21 22.42 -17.31
CA VAL A 198 -7.64 21.07 -17.48
C VAL A 198 -8.24 20.35 -18.70
N ARG A 199 -9.54 20.53 -18.98
CA ARG A 199 -10.18 19.97 -20.19
C ARG A 199 -9.72 20.64 -21.48
N ARG A 200 -9.46 21.96 -21.46
CA ARG A 200 -8.89 22.67 -22.63
C ARG A 200 -7.45 22.24 -22.90
N PHE A 201 -6.63 22.10 -21.85
CA PHE A 201 -5.25 21.60 -21.98
C PHE A 201 -5.18 20.17 -22.54
N LYS A 202 -6.06 19.27 -22.10
CA LYS A 202 -6.14 17.91 -22.68
C LYS A 202 -6.58 17.89 -24.14
N LYS A 203 -7.47 18.79 -24.56
CA LYS A 203 -7.87 18.91 -25.98
C LYS A 203 -6.78 19.50 -26.88
N GLN A 204 -5.99 20.44 -26.37
CA GLN A 204 -4.86 21.00 -27.13
C GLN A 204 -3.72 19.98 -27.31
N ALA A 205 -3.46 19.15 -26.30
CA ALA A 205 -2.43 18.11 -26.36
C ALA A 205 -2.77 16.90 -27.26
N GLN A 206 -4.03 16.77 -27.69
CA GLN A 206 -4.48 15.70 -28.60
C GLN A 206 -4.53 16.13 -30.08
N ASN A 207 -4.39 17.44 -30.35
CA ASN A 207 -4.41 18.02 -31.69
C ASN A 207 -3.04 18.61 -32.09
N SER A 208 -1.97 18.25 -31.37
CA SER A 208 -0.58 18.61 -31.69
C SER A 208 0.20 17.36 -32.09
#